data_AF-A0A959NBP4-F1
#
_entry.id   AF-A0A959NBP4-F1
#
_cell.length_a   1.000
_cell.length_b   1.000
_cell.length_c   1.000
_cell.angle_alpha   90.00
_cell.angle_beta   90.00
_cell.angle_gamma   90.00
#
_symmetry.space_group_name_H-M   'P 1'
#
loop_
_entity.id
_entity.type
_entity.pdbx_description
1 polymer ?
#
loop_
_entity_poly.entity_id
_entity_poly.type
_entity_poly.pdbx_seq_one_letter_code
_entity_poly.pdbx_strand_id
1 'polypeptide(L)'
;PDHIHVFVGLRPAMAIADLVRDIKNNSSNFINERKFVKGKFSWQEGYGAFSYSHEQINKVYQYILNQELHHQKLSFQEEYLTLLKEFDIAFEEKYLFEWYK
;
A
#
# COMPACT_ATOMS: atom_id res chain seq x y z
N PRO A 1 7.74 -7.81 -6.75
CA PRO A 1 6.80 -6.86 -6.09
C PRO A 1 7.59 -5.76 -5.38
N ASP A 2 7.19 -4.51 -5.57
CA ASP A 2 7.86 -3.27 -5.13
C ASP A 2 7.04 -2.46 -4.12
N HIS A 3 5.89 -2.99 -3.68
CA HIS A 3 5.00 -2.39 -2.71
C HIS A 3 4.42 -3.45 -1.76
N ILE A 4 3.68 -3.00 -0.75
CA ILE A 4 3.04 -3.86 0.25
C ILE A 4 1.57 -3.45 0.43
N HIS A 5 0.73 -4.43 0.78
CA HIS A 5 -0.65 -4.22 1.19
C HIS A 5 -0.78 -4.52 2.69
N VAL A 6 -1.49 -3.67 3.43
CA VAL A 6 -1.73 -3.86 4.87
C VAL A 6 -3.21 -3.69 5.17
N PHE A 7 -3.83 -4.71 5.74
CA PHE A 7 -5.22 -4.63 6.23
C PHE A 7 -5.23 -4.61 7.75
N VAL A 8 -5.79 -3.54 8.31
CA VAL A 8 -5.72 -3.24 9.73
C VAL A 8 -7.06 -2.76 10.27
N GLY A 9 -7.33 -3.08 11.54
CA GLY A 9 -8.34 -2.38 12.32
C GLY A 9 -7.74 -1.11 12.92
N LEU A 10 -8.41 0.03 12.77
CA LEU A 10 -7.97 1.32 13.30
C LEU A 10 -8.97 1.81 14.35
N ARG A 11 -8.47 2.37 15.46
CA ARG A 11 -9.34 3.09 16.40
C ARG A 11 -9.78 4.41 15.76
N PRO A 12 -11.05 4.85 15.93
CA PRO A 12 -11.55 6.07 15.28
C PRO A 12 -10.77 7.35 15.61
N ALA A 13 -10.11 7.40 16.77
CA ALA A 13 -9.30 8.55 17.20
C ALA A 13 -7.92 8.63 16.54
N MET A 14 -7.48 7.60 15.80
CA MET A 14 -6.18 7.58 15.13
C MET A 14 -6.29 8.15 13.72
N ALA A 15 -5.35 9.00 13.33
CA ALA A 15 -5.24 9.42 11.94
C ALA A 15 -4.52 8.35 11.11
N ILE A 16 -5.02 8.06 9.91
CA ILE A 16 -4.39 7.12 8.97
C ILE A 16 -2.96 7.59 8.62
N ALA A 17 -2.78 8.91 8.47
CA ALA A 17 -1.47 9.50 8.17
C ALA A 17 -0.42 9.21 9.25
N ASP A 18 -0.81 9.23 10.53
CA ASP A 18 0.10 8.90 11.63
C ASP A 18 0.49 7.42 11.60
N LEU A 19 -0.47 6.53 11.37
CA LEU A 19 -0.20 5.10 11.25
C LEU A 19 0.78 4.82 10.10
N VAL A 20 0.53 5.39 8.91
CA VAL A 20 1.39 5.18 7.74
C VAL A 20 2.79 5.76 7.97
N ARG A 21 2.89 6.95 8.59
CA ARG A 21 4.18 7.53 8.98
C ARG A 21 4.97 6.57 9.87
N ASP A 22 4.34 6.02 10.89
CA ASP A 22 5.00 5.16 11.87
C ASP A 22 5.42 3.83 11.23
N ILE A 23 4.58 3.22 10.39
CA ILE A 23 4.94 2.02 9.61
C ILE A 23 6.16 2.30 8.73
N LYS A 24 6.10 3.36 7.92
CA LYS A 24 7.17 3.70 6.97
C LYS A 24 8.49 4.02 7.69
N ASN A 25 8.44 4.87 8.71
CA ASN A 25 9.63 5.29 9.44
C ASN A 25 10.30 4.12 10.17
N ASN A 26 9.54 3.35 10.96
CA ASN A 26 10.10 2.25 11.74
C ASN A 26 10.66 1.14 10.85
N SER A 27 9.95 0.78 9.77
CA SER A 27 10.44 -0.24 8.83
C SER A 27 11.67 0.25 8.05
N SER A 28 11.69 1.51 7.61
CA SER A 28 12.87 2.08 6.96
C SER A 28 14.09 2.07 7.89
N ASN A 29 13.94 2.49 9.14
CA ASN A 29 15.05 2.46 10.11
C ASN A 29 15.52 1.03 10.35
N PHE A 30 14.60 0.11 10.62
CA PHE A 30 14.92 -1.29 10.87
C PHE A 30 15.66 -1.95 9.69
N ILE A 31 15.17 -1.77 8.46
CA ILE A 31 15.79 -2.34 7.24
C ILE A 31 17.20 -1.77 7.03
N ASN A 32 17.37 -0.46 7.21
CA ASN A 32 18.65 0.22 7.02
C ASN A 32 19.67 -0.13 8.11
N GLU A 33 19.24 -0.16 9.38
CA GLU A 33 20.08 -0.57 10.52
C GLU A 33 20.57 -2.01 10.37
N ARG A 34 19.69 -2.90 9.90
CA ARG A 34 20.03 -4.31 9.66
C ARG A 34 20.76 -4.55 8.33
N LYS A 35 20.89 -3.52 7.48
CA LYS A 35 21.51 -3.59 6.15
C LYS A 35 20.92 -4.71 5.28
N PHE A 36 19.60 -4.86 5.30
CA PHE A 36 18.93 -5.91 4.51
C PHE A 36 18.94 -5.67 3.01
N VAL A 37 19.22 -4.44 2.57
CA VAL A 37 19.35 -4.09 1.15
C VAL A 37 20.72 -3.44 0.87
N LYS A 38 21.17 -3.52 -0.37
CA LYS A 38 22.31 -2.74 -0.84
C LYS A 38 21.88 -1.28 -1.02
N GLY A 39 22.53 -0.37 -0.31
CA GLY A 39 22.19 1.06 -0.32
C GLY A 39 21.27 1.45 0.83
N LYS A 40 20.54 2.56 0.65
CA LYS A 40 19.58 3.09 1.63
C LYS A 40 18.17 2.78 1.15
N PHE A 41 17.42 2.04 1.94
CA PHE A 41 16.00 1.81 1.73
C PHE A 41 15.20 3.06 2.10
N SER A 42 14.23 3.40 1.26
CA SER A 42 13.23 4.44 1.51
C SER A 42 11.91 4.04 0.86
N TRP A 43 10.81 4.36 1.54
CA TRP A 43 9.48 4.26 0.94
C TRP A 43 9.21 5.44 0.00
N GLN A 44 8.32 5.23 -0.97
CA GLN A 44 7.68 6.33 -1.70
C GLN A 44 6.97 7.29 -0.73
N GLU A 45 6.84 8.56 -1.09
CA GLU A 45 6.22 9.58 -0.23
C GLU A 45 4.74 9.28 0.03
N GLY A 46 3.97 9.03 -1.03
CA GLY A 46 2.52 8.82 -0.97
C GLY A 46 2.07 7.44 -0.48
N TYR A 47 0.77 7.29 -0.25
CA TYR A 47 0.12 6.02 0.10
C TYR A 47 -1.33 5.98 -0.41
N GLY A 48 -1.84 4.78 -0.67
CA GLY A 48 -3.27 4.54 -0.89
C GLY A 48 -3.95 4.07 0.39
N ALA A 49 -5.16 4.55 0.66
CA ALA A 49 -5.96 4.09 1.79
C ALA A 49 -7.42 3.94 1.36
N PHE A 50 -7.98 2.75 1.60
CA PHE A 50 -9.32 2.37 1.18
C PHE A 50 -10.06 1.74 2.36
N SER A 51 -11.31 2.13 2.59
CA SER A 51 -12.11 1.64 3.71
C SER A 51 -13.03 0.50 3.28
N TYR A 52 -13.16 -0.52 4.11
CA TYR A 52 -14.00 -1.68 3.85
C TYR A 52 -14.97 -1.92 5.01
N SER A 53 -16.16 -2.46 4.70
CA SER A 53 -17.14 -2.87 5.70
C SER A 53 -16.76 -4.23 6.31
N HIS A 54 -17.36 -4.56 7.46
CA HIS A 54 -17.11 -5.82 8.16
C HIS A 54 -17.42 -7.05 7.28
N GLU A 55 -18.47 -6.98 6.46
CA GLU A 55 -18.87 -8.07 5.56
C GLU A 55 -17.80 -8.36 4.48
N GLN A 56 -16.96 -7.38 4.17
CA GLN A 56 -15.91 -7.48 3.16
C GLN A 56 -14.59 -8.03 3.72
N ILE A 57 -14.47 -8.27 5.04
CA ILE A 57 -13.23 -8.73 5.69
C ILE A 57 -12.66 -9.98 5.00
N ASN A 58 -13.48 -11.00 4.77
CA ASN A 58 -13.02 -12.24 4.14
C ASN A 58 -12.54 -11.99 2.70
N LYS A 59 -13.21 -11.11 1.95
CA LYS A 59 -12.82 -10.76 0.58
C LYS A 59 -11.46 -10.05 0.56
N VAL A 60 -11.25 -9.07 1.43
CA VAL A 60 -9.99 -8.31 1.53
C VAL A 60 -8.86 -9.19 2.03
N TYR A 61 -9.12 -10.04 3.02
CA TYR A 61 -8.15 -11.00 3.52
C TYR A 61 -7.66 -11.95 2.42
N GLN A 62 -8.59 -12.54 1.66
CA GLN A 62 -8.23 -13.44 0.56
C GLN A 62 -7.49 -12.70 -0.56
N TYR A 63 -7.88 -11.47 -0.86
CA TYR A 63 -7.17 -10.63 -1.83
C TYR A 63 -5.70 -10.42 -1.42
N ILE A 64 -5.43 -10.04 -0.17
CA ILE A 64 -4.06 -9.83 0.33
C ILE A 64 -3.27 -11.14 0.37
N LEU A 65 -3.89 -12.23 0.81
CA LEU A 65 -3.24 -13.55 0.88
C LEU A 65 -2.76 -14.02 -0.50
N ASN A 66 -3.47 -13.66 -1.57
CA ASN A 66 -3.16 -14.07 -2.94
C ASN A 66 -2.34 -13.04 -3.73
N GLN A 67 -1.82 -11.97 -3.09
CA GLN A 67 -1.13 -10.89 -3.79
C GLN A 67 0.10 -11.35 -4.59
N GLU A 68 0.85 -12.32 -4.07
CA GLU A 68 2.01 -12.86 -4.79
C GLU A 68 1.62 -13.47 -6.14
N LEU A 69 0.46 -14.14 -6.21
CA LEU A 69 -0.06 -14.70 -7.45
C LEU A 69 -0.63 -13.62 -8.37
N HIS A 70 -1.30 -12.61 -7.81
CA HIS A 70 -1.82 -11.46 -8.58
C HIS A 70 -0.70 -10.69 -9.28
N HIS A 71 0.42 -10.46 -8.59
CA HIS A 71 1.58 -9.76 -9.16
C HIS A 71 2.39 -10.55 -10.18
N GLN A 72 2.06 -11.81 -10.44
CA GLN A 72 2.60 -12.51 -11.61
C GLN A 72 1.97 -12.03 -12.92
N LYS A 73 0.79 -11.38 -12.84
CA LYS A 73 -0.01 -10.97 -14.01
C LYS A 73 -0.37 -9.49 -14.04
N LEU A 74 -0.36 -8.82 -12.89
CA LEU A 74 -0.81 -7.44 -12.73
C LEU A 74 0.26 -6.60 -12.03
N SER A 75 0.62 -5.48 -12.65
CA SER A 75 1.54 -4.51 -12.05
C SER A 75 0.88 -3.71 -10.92
N PHE A 76 1.71 -3.11 -10.05
CA PHE A 76 1.23 -2.18 -9.02
C PHE A 76 0.41 -1.03 -9.61
N GLN A 77 0.85 -0.49 -10.75
CA GLN A 77 0.16 0.61 -11.43
C GLN A 77 -1.26 0.23 -11.83
N GLU A 78 -1.42 -0.91 -12.51
CA GLU A 78 -2.73 -1.39 -12.96
C GLU A 78 -3.65 -1.68 -11.77
N GLU A 79 -3.09 -2.28 -10.72
CA GLU A 79 -3.82 -2.54 -9.48
C GLU A 79 -4.30 -1.26 -8.81
N TYR A 80 -3.42 -0.28 -8.63
CA TYR A 80 -3.75 0.97 -7.99
C TYR A 80 -4.84 1.73 -8.76
N LEU A 81 -4.72 1.79 -10.09
CA LEU A 81 -5.74 2.40 -10.95
C LEU A 81 -7.08 1.67 -10.86
N THR A 82 -7.06 0.34 -10.72
CA THR A 82 -8.28 -0.46 -10.53
C THR A 82 -8.94 -0.11 -9.21
N LEU A 83 -8.17 -0.01 -8.13
CA LEU A 83 -8.69 0.40 -6.82
C LEU A 83 -9.30 1.81 -6.87
N LEU A 84 -8.63 2.78 -7.50
CA LEU A 84 -9.21 4.12 -7.65
C LEU A 84 -10.57 4.10 -8.36
N LYS A 85 -10.70 3.30 -9.42
CA LYS A 85 -11.97 3.12 -10.15
C LYS A 85 -13.04 2.42 -9.31
N GLU A 86 -12.69 1.35 -8.61
CA GLU A 86 -13.64 0.59 -7.76
C GLU A 86 -14.19 1.44 -6.62
N PHE A 87 -13.38 2.37 -6.10
CA PHE A 87 -13.76 3.28 -5.02
C PHE A 87 -14.31 4.63 -5.51
N ASP A 88 -14.54 4.78 -6.83
CA ASP A 88 -15.06 6.01 -7.45
C ASP A 88 -14.26 7.27 -7.07
N ILE A 89 -12.95 7.14 -7.00
CA ILE A 89 -12.03 8.24 -6.68
C ILE A 89 -11.65 8.92 -7.98
N ALA A 90 -11.99 10.20 -8.14
CA ALA A 90 -11.51 11.00 -9.25
C ALA A 90 -10.00 11.26 -9.13
N PHE A 91 -9.27 11.04 -10.21
CA PHE A 91 -7.83 11.29 -10.28
C PHE A 91 -7.43 11.85 -11.64
N GLU A 92 -6.36 12.64 -11.67
CA GLU A 92 -5.66 12.99 -12.91
C GLU A 92 -4.34 12.24 -12.93
N GLU A 93 -4.04 11.54 -14.04
CA GLU A 93 -2.87 10.67 -14.14
C GLU A 93 -1.54 11.38 -13.81
N LYS A 94 -1.44 12.68 -14.13
CA LYS A 94 -0.26 13.51 -13.85
C LYS A 94 0.01 13.77 -12.36
N TYR A 95 -0.96 13.52 -11.49
CA TYR A 95 -0.82 13.66 -10.03
C TYR A 95 -0.71 12.30 -9.32
N LEU A 96 -0.64 11.21 -10.09
CA LEU A 96 -0.35 9.89 -9.55
C LEU A 96 1.17 9.72 -9.32
N PHE A 97 1.57 8.53 -8.88
CA PHE A 97 2.96 8.22 -8.56
C PHE A 97 3.89 8.38 -9.78
N GLU A 98 5.16 8.67 -9.50
CA GLU A 98 6.23 8.43 -10.47
C GLU A 98 6.36 6.91 -10.66
N TRP A 99 5.79 6.40 -11.75
CA TRP A 99 5.86 5.00 -12.10
C TRP A 99 7.29 4.66 -12.54
N TYR A 100 8.14 4.26 -11.59
CA TYR A 100 9.48 3.76 -11.89
C TYR A 100 9.35 2.46 -12.70
N LYS A 101 9.96 2.41 -13.89
CA LYS A 101 10.06 1.22 -14.74
C LYS A 101 11.32 0.43 -14.45
#